data_AF-A0AAV4JY58-F1
#
_entry.id   AF-A0AAV4JY58-F1
#
_cell.length_a   1.000
_cell.length_b   1.000
_cell.length_c   1.000
_cell.angle_alpha   90.00
_cell.angle_beta   90.00
_cell.angle_gamma   90.00
#
_symmetry.space_group_name_H-M   'P 1'
#
loop_
_entity.id
_entity.type
_entity.pdbx_description
1 polymer ?
#
loop_
_entity_poly.entity_id
_entity_poly.type
_entity_poly.pdbx_seq_one_letter_code
_entity_poly.pdbx_strand_id
1 'polypeptide(L)'
;MPVVAASIRTLMLTVDRSQELCRLRQEMFGSMHRLPDQEYDSIYATTGLDADGRMQRYENYNALMELYIRAYAKFAKCVPGFSYLDIQDQVTLIKYSRNEFLLFMGFNEVAQGVIYCADKRMRCKVCVDIAGNIDFENMMDRFVLYCESYQNLKLTLEERILMGSIVLMAPDREHGVSSEKAKLIYELLNNCLIHLFRKRFSKPLQMYAKVVSLLVGIRTFNFESSKFIRSLRFDKYSSALNNPLLREMLGGIYFDDFEAPDTEVHNYDMCAINNL
;
A
#
# COMPACT_ATOMS: atom_id res chain seq x y z
N MET A 1 -5.69 30.27 -5.90
CA MET A 1 -6.37 29.76 -4.68
C MET A 1 -7.85 29.35 -4.85
N PRO A 2 -8.68 29.91 -5.76
CA PRO A 2 -10.09 29.51 -5.88
C PRO A 2 -10.34 28.11 -6.49
N VAL A 3 -9.48 27.69 -7.44
CA VAL A 3 -9.61 26.43 -8.19
C VAL A 3 -9.38 25.19 -7.31
N VAL A 4 -8.47 25.30 -6.33
CA VAL A 4 -8.18 24.23 -5.35
C VAL A 4 -9.35 24.07 -4.39
N ALA A 5 -9.96 25.17 -3.93
CA ALA A 5 -11.14 25.14 -3.07
C ALA A 5 -12.38 24.57 -3.77
N ALA A 6 -12.55 24.84 -5.07
CA ALA A 6 -13.63 24.28 -5.88
C ALA A 6 -13.46 22.75 -6.07
N SER A 7 -12.23 22.30 -6.35
CA SER A 7 -11.91 20.87 -6.49
C SER A 7 -12.12 20.11 -5.17
N ILE A 8 -11.74 20.71 -4.04
CA ILE A 8 -12.00 20.16 -2.70
C ILE A 8 -13.49 20.06 -2.41
N ARG A 9 -14.29 21.09 -2.75
CA ARG A 9 -15.76 21.04 -2.58
C ARG A 9 -16.42 19.95 -3.40
N THR A 10 -16.06 19.81 -4.67
CA THR A 10 -16.59 18.75 -5.54
C THR A 10 -16.20 17.36 -5.03
N LEU A 11 -14.97 17.21 -4.53
CA LEU A 11 -14.51 15.98 -3.90
C LEU A 11 -15.28 15.68 -2.59
N MET A 12 -15.51 16.69 -1.73
CA MET A 12 -16.31 16.52 -0.50
C MET A 12 -17.76 16.11 -0.80
N LEU A 13 -18.39 16.72 -1.80
CA LEU A 13 -19.75 16.35 -2.23
C LEU A 13 -19.82 14.90 -2.78
N THR A 14 -18.75 14.43 -3.43
CA THR A 14 -18.67 13.07 -3.96
C THR A 14 -18.50 12.04 -2.82
N VAL A 15 -17.77 12.42 -1.77
CA VAL A 15 -17.57 11.62 -0.56
C VAL A 15 -18.85 11.53 0.27
N ASP A 16 -19.54 12.67 0.50
CA ASP A 16 -20.79 12.70 1.27
C ASP A 16 -21.88 11.85 0.60
N ARG A 17 -21.99 11.90 -0.73
CA ARG A 17 -22.93 11.09 -1.51
C ARG A 17 -22.64 9.58 -1.41
N SER A 18 -21.38 9.21 -1.33
CA SER A 18 -20.98 7.79 -1.27
C SER A 18 -21.14 7.20 0.13
N GLN A 19 -20.91 8.01 1.17
CA GLN A 19 -21.21 7.66 2.56
C GLN A 19 -22.71 7.44 2.76
N GLU A 20 -23.54 8.32 2.20
CA GLU A 20 -25.00 8.18 2.27
C GLU A 20 -25.46 6.90 1.54
N LEU A 21 -24.92 6.60 0.37
CA LEU A 21 -25.26 5.38 -0.38
C LEU A 21 -24.87 4.10 0.38
N CYS A 22 -23.72 4.12 1.06
CA CYS A 22 -23.25 3.05 1.92
C CYS A 22 -24.16 2.85 3.14
N ARG A 23 -24.51 3.93 3.83
CA ARG A 23 -25.43 3.91 4.97
C ARG A 23 -26.79 3.35 4.56
N LEU A 24 -27.36 3.85 3.46
CA LEU A 24 -28.65 3.39 2.93
C LEU A 24 -28.63 1.90 2.59
N ARG A 25 -27.54 1.39 2.00
CA ARG A 25 -27.40 -0.05 1.74
C ARG A 25 -27.37 -0.86 3.03
N GLN A 26 -26.67 -0.39 4.07
CA GLN A 26 -26.68 -1.08 5.37
C GLN A 26 -28.03 -1.02 6.08
N GLU A 27 -28.74 0.12 5.99
CA GLU A 27 -30.09 0.26 6.54
C GLU A 27 -31.09 -0.67 5.83
N MET A 28 -30.96 -0.83 4.51
CA MET A 28 -31.86 -1.67 3.71
C MET A 28 -31.55 -3.17 3.79
N PHE A 29 -30.28 -3.56 3.79
CA PHE A 29 -29.85 -4.95 3.63
C PHE A 29 -29.13 -5.52 4.85
N GLY A 30 -28.92 -4.73 5.90
CA GLY A 30 -28.15 -5.11 7.08
C GLY A 30 -26.63 -5.08 6.83
N SER A 31 -25.89 -5.77 7.70
CA SER A 31 -24.43 -5.85 7.54
C SER A 31 -24.07 -6.74 6.36
N MET A 32 -23.48 -6.14 5.31
CA MET A 32 -23.04 -6.85 4.10
C MET A 32 -21.61 -7.36 4.30
N HIS A 33 -21.48 -8.56 4.86
CA HIS A 33 -20.19 -9.24 4.97
C HIS A 33 -19.94 -10.10 3.72
N ARG A 34 -18.66 -10.33 3.38
CA ARG A 34 -18.26 -11.26 2.33
C ARG A 34 -18.77 -12.66 2.67
N LEU A 35 -19.41 -13.32 1.71
CA LEU A 35 -19.86 -14.69 1.87
C LEU A 35 -18.65 -15.63 2.02
N PRO A 36 -18.74 -16.73 2.78
CA PRO A 36 -17.75 -17.80 2.71
C PRO A 36 -17.57 -18.28 1.26
N ASP A 37 -16.34 -18.58 0.86
CA ASP A 37 -16.03 -18.95 -0.54
C ASP A 37 -16.89 -20.11 -1.05
N GLN A 38 -17.14 -21.13 -0.21
CA GLN A 38 -17.98 -22.28 -0.56
C GLN A 38 -19.44 -21.90 -0.84
N GLU A 39 -20.00 -21.00 -0.04
CA GLU A 39 -21.38 -20.54 -0.20
C GLU A 39 -21.51 -19.70 -1.47
N TYR A 40 -20.55 -18.78 -1.68
CA TYR A 40 -20.47 -17.99 -2.90
C TYR A 40 -20.37 -18.87 -4.14
N ASP A 41 -19.46 -19.85 -4.14
CA ASP A 41 -19.26 -20.76 -5.28
C ASP A 41 -20.52 -21.55 -5.60
N SER A 42 -21.25 -22.02 -4.58
CA SER A 42 -22.51 -22.75 -4.75
C SER A 42 -23.60 -21.89 -5.40
N ILE A 43 -23.75 -20.64 -4.94
CA ILE A 43 -24.71 -19.70 -5.51
C ILE A 43 -24.32 -19.37 -6.96
N TYR A 44 -23.04 -19.10 -7.21
CA TYR A 44 -22.55 -18.77 -8.54
C TYR A 44 -22.72 -19.95 -9.52
N ALA A 45 -22.39 -21.17 -9.11
CA ALA A 45 -22.55 -22.36 -9.94
C ALA A 45 -24.02 -22.65 -10.29
N THR A 46 -24.94 -22.36 -9.38
CA THR A 46 -26.38 -22.63 -9.57
C THR A 46 -27.08 -21.52 -10.36
N THR A 47 -26.70 -20.26 -10.14
CA THR A 47 -27.47 -19.10 -10.62
C THR A 47 -26.71 -18.18 -11.57
N GLY A 48 -25.38 -18.28 -11.64
CA GLY A 48 -24.51 -17.34 -12.36
C GLY A 48 -24.42 -15.95 -11.71
N LEU A 49 -24.96 -15.75 -10.51
CA LEU A 49 -24.99 -14.45 -9.84
C LEU A 49 -23.73 -14.21 -8.99
N ASP A 50 -23.11 -13.03 -9.17
CA ASP A 50 -22.07 -12.50 -8.29
C ASP A 50 -22.71 -12.00 -6.98
N ALA A 51 -23.09 -12.94 -6.11
CA ALA A 51 -24.02 -12.73 -5.00
C ALA A 51 -23.61 -11.64 -4.01
N ASP A 52 -22.30 -11.45 -3.78
CA ASP A 52 -21.77 -10.39 -2.94
C ASP A 52 -20.95 -9.35 -3.71
N GLY A 53 -20.98 -9.38 -5.05
CA GLY A 53 -20.31 -8.41 -5.91
C GLY A 53 -18.79 -8.48 -5.93
N ARG A 54 -18.16 -9.54 -5.39
CA ARG A 54 -16.69 -9.64 -5.31
C ARG A 54 -16.02 -9.65 -6.67
N MET A 55 -16.59 -10.33 -7.66
CA MET A 55 -15.97 -10.43 -8.98
C MET A 55 -15.92 -9.05 -9.63
N GLN A 56 -17.04 -8.33 -9.63
CA GLN A 56 -17.07 -6.97 -10.16
C GLN A 56 -16.11 -6.03 -9.41
N ARG A 57 -16.03 -6.11 -8.08
CA ARG A 57 -15.09 -5.31 -7.29
C ARG A 57 -13.64 -5.62 -7.65
N TYR A 58 -13.29 -6.90 -7.78
CA TYR A 58 -11.93 -7.32 -8.06
C TYR A 58 -11.50 -6.95 -9.48
N GLU A 59 -12.40 -6.99 -10.46
CA GLU A 59 -12.10 -6.48 -11.81
C GLU A 59 -11.84 -4.97 -11.82
N ASN A 60 -12.66 -4.20 -11.10
CA ASN A 60 -12.43 -2.76 -10.96
C ASN A 60 -11.08 -2.47 -10.28
N TYR A 61 -10.75 -3.23 -9.24
CA TYR A 61 -9.44 -3.15 -8.58
C TYR A 61 -8.31 -3.47 -9.55
N ASN A 62 -8.42 -4.53 -10.36
CA ASN A 62 -7.43 -4.92 -11.36
C ASN A 62 -7.17 -3.80 -12.37
N ALA A 63 -8.23 -3.17 -12.89
CA ALA A 63 -8.12 -2.07 -13.83
C ALA A 63 -7.39 -0.86 -13.21
N LEU A 64 -7.71 -0.52 -11.95
CA LEU A 64 -7.03 0.54 -11.21
C LEU A 64 -5.55 0.21 -10.96
N MET A 65 -5.26 -1.03 -10.58
CA MET A 65 -3.90 -1.50 -10.35
C MET A 65 -3.06 -1.46 -11.63
N GLU A 66 -3.64 -1.79 -12.78
CA GLU A 66 -2.94 -1.72 -14.06
C GLU A 66 -2.55 -0.26 -14.38
N LEU A 67 -3.50 0.66 -14.27
CA LEU A 67 -3.26 2.09 -14.49
C LEU A 67 -2.18 2.62 -13.54
N TYR A 68 -2.28 2.24 -12.27
CA TYR A 68 -1.32 2.59 -11.25
C TYR A 68 0.10 2.07 -11.56
N ILE A 69 0.24 0.79 -11.89
CA ILE A 69 1.55 0.18 -12.23
C ILE A 69 2.17 0.90 -13.43
N ARG A 70 1.38 1.21 -14.45
CA ARG A 70 1.85 1.96 -15.63
C ARG A 70 2.31 3.37 -15.26
N ALA A 71 1.56 4.07 -14.40
CA ALA A 71 1.94 5.38 -13.90
C ALA A 71 3.21 5.30 -13.04
N TYR A 72 3.33 4.28 -12.22
CA TYR A 72 4.49 4.07 -11.36
C TYR A 72 5.76 3.77 -12.17
N ALA A 73 5.68 2.93 -13.21
CA ALA A 73 6.79 2.70 -14.13
C ALA A 73 7.22 3.99 -14.86
N LYS A 74 6.29 4.89 -15.18
CA LYS A 74 6.62 6.22 -15.73
C LYS A 74 7.33 7.09 -14.70
N PHE A 75 6.84 7.12 -13.45
CA PHE A 75 7.50 7.83 -12.35
C PHE A 75 8.92 7.31 -12.13
N ALA A 76 9.13 5.99 -12.11
CA ALA A 76 10.43 5.38 -11.92
C ALA A 76 11.45 5.87 -12.95
N LYS A 77 11.05 5.96 -14.22
CA LYS A 77 11.89 6.49 -15.30
C LYS A 77 12.29 7.97 -15.13
N CYS A 78 11.55 8.74 -14.33
CA CYS A 78 11.88 10.12 -14.00
C CYS A 78 12.88 10.24 -12.84
N VAL A 79 13.13 9.17 -12.08
CA VAL A 79 14.09 9.19 -10.97
C VAL A 79 15.50 9.24 -11.55
N PRO A 80 16.32 10.25 -11.20
CA PRO A 80 17.68 10.37 -11.71
C PRO A 80 18.50 9.11 -11.40
N GLY A 81 19.15 8.56 -12.42
CA GLY A 81 19.95 7.34 -12.29
C GLY A 81 19.21 6.04 -12.63
N PHE A 82 17.88 6.00 -12.49
CA PHE A 82 17.10 4.76 -12.60
C PHE A 82 17.23 4.08 -13.97
N SER A 83 17.16 4.85 -15.06
CA SER A 83 17.25 4.33 -16.43
C SER A 83 18.64 3.77 -16.79
N TYR A 84 19.67 4.03 -15.99
CA TYR A 84 21.03 3.49 -16.19
C TYR A 84 21.28 2.16 -15.46
N LEU A 85 20.28 1.68 -14.70
CA LEU A 85 20.30 0.34 -14.12
C LEU A 85 19.99 -0.71 -15.18
N ASP A 86 20.39 -1.95 -14.93
CA ASP A 86 20.02 -3.06 -15.80
C ASP A 86 18.50 -3.27 -15.79
N ILE A 87 17.95 -3.74 -16.91
CA ILE A 87 16.50 -3.88 -17.04
C ILE A 87 15.90 -4.81 -15.97
N GLN A 88 16.65 -5.84 -15.56
CA GLN A 88 16.24 -6.74 -14.49
C GLN A 88 16.15 -6.01 -13.15
N ASP A 89 17.15 -5.19 -12.80
CA ASP A 89 17.12 -4.37 -11.60
C ASP A 89 15.95 -3.38 -11.62
N GLN A 90 15.69 -2.74 -12.76
CA GLN A 90 14.56 -1.81 -12.91
C GLN A 90 13.23 -2.52 -12.67
N VAL A 91 13.04 -3.71 -13.25
CA VAL A 91 11.82 -4.52 -13.07
C VAL A 91 11.68 -4.96 -11.62
N THR A 92 12.74 -5.51 -11.03
CA THR A 92 12.77 -5.96 -9.62
C THR A 92 12.44 -4.83 -8.66
N LEU A 93 13.07 -3.65 -8.82
CA LEU A 93 12.80 -2.49 -7.97
C LEU A 93 11.33 -2.11 -8.04
N ILE A 94 10.78 -1.93 -9.25
CA ILE A 94 9.35 -1.57 -9.43
C ILE A 94 8.44 -2.67 -8.85
N LYS A 95 8.73 -3.94 -9.13
CA LYS A 95 7.92 -5.08 -8.68
C LYS A 95 7.83 -5.07 -7.16
N TYR A 96 8.94 -5.06 -6.44
CA TYR A 96 8.90 -5.21 -4.98
C TYR A 96 8.61 -3.90 -4.23
N SER A 97 8.72 -2.73 -4.87
CA SER A 97 8.38 -1.44 -4.25
C SER A 97 6.94 -0.98 -4.47
N ARG A 98 6.24 -1.49 -5.50
CA ARG A 98 4.96 -0.89 -5.93
C ARG A 98 3.90 -0.85 -4.83
N ASN A 99 3.80 -1.86 -3.97
CA ASN A 99 2.77 -1.85 -2.94
C ASN A 99 3.08 -0.77 -1.90
N GLU A 100 4.32 -0.71 -1.41
CA GLU A 100 4.79 0.35 -0.51
C GLU A 100 4.58 1.74 -1.14
N PHE A 101 4.87 1.90 -2.43
CA PHE A 101 4.66 3.14 -3.14
C PHE A 101 3.17 3.47 -3.29
N LEU A 102 2.31 2.48 -3.52
CA LEU A 102 0.85 2.66 -3.60
C LEU A 102 0.31 3.14 -2.26
N LEU A 103 0.74 2.50 -1.17
CA LEU A 103 0.41 2.90 0.20
C LEU A 103 0.90 4.32 0.48
N PHE A 104 2.12 4.63 0.04
CA PHE A 104 2.72 5.96 0.17
C PHE A 104 1.91 7.04 -0.56
N MET A 105 1.53 6.79 -1.81
CA MET A 105 0.68 7.68 -2.60
C MET A 105 -0.73 7.76 -2.01
N GLY A 106 -1.19 6.66 -1.41
CA GLY A 106 -2.40 6.48 -0.62
C GLY A 106 -2.56 7.46 0.53
N PHE A 107 -1.46 7.96 1.09
CA PHE A 107 -1.49 8.92 2.20
C PHE A 107 -1.94 10.33 1.83
N ASN A 108 -2.07 10.65 0.54
CA ASN A 108 -2.69 11.90 0.12
C ASN A 108 -4.22 11.82 0.19
N GLU A 109 -4.86 12.90 0.63
CA GLU A 109 -6.32 13.05 0.83
C GLU A 109 -7.21 12.62 -0.36
N VAL A 110 -6.62 12.55 -1.56
CA VAL A 110 -7.28 12.14 -2.81
C VAL A 110 -7.23 10.62 -3.01
N ALA A 111 -6.14 9.96 -2.61
CA ALA A 111 -5.97 8.51 -2.71
C ALA A 111 -6.61 7.76 -1.53
N GLN A 112 -6.77 8.44 -0.38
CA GLN A 112 -7.62 7.99 0.73
C GLN A 112 -9.09 7.76 0.30
N GLY A 113 -9.56 8.44 -0.74
CA GLY A 113 -10.92 8.22 -1.27
C GLY A 113 -11.02 7.11 -2.33
N VAL A 114 -9.91 6.54 -2.80
CA VAL A 114 -9.85 5.58 -3.92
C VAL A 114 -9.40 4.18 -3.46
N ILE A 115 -8.47 4.10 -2.50
CA ILE A 115 -8.05 2.83 -1.88
C ILE A 115 -9.17 2.29 -0.97
N TYR A 116 -9.99 3.19 -0.44
CA TYR A 116 -11.18 2.89 0.33
C TYR A 116 -12.35 3.16 -0.58
N CYS A 117 -13.25 2.19 -0.74
CA CYS A 117 -14.59 2.42 -1.27
C CYS A 117 -15.17 3.68 -0.60
N ALA A 118 -15.05 4.80 -1.30
CA ALA A 118 -15.53 6.13 -1.00
C ALA A 118 -15.96 6.41 0.46
N ASP A 119 -15.00 6.57 1.38
CA ASP A 119 -15.20 7.35 2.60
C ASP A 119 -13.88 8.01 3.07
N LYS A 120 -13.94 9.29 3.47
CA LYS A 120 -12.79 10.03 4.06
C LYS A 120 -12.74 9.94 5.58
N ARG A 121 -13.25 8.86 6.18
CA ARG A 121 -13.27 8.69 7.64
C ARG A 121 -12.66 7.39 8.12
N MET A 122 -12.00 6.64 7.25
CA MET A 122 -11.11 5.54 7.62
C MET A 122 -11.78 4.53 8.56
N ARG A 123 -13.11 4.38 8.45
CA ARG A 123 -13.91 3.42 9.19
C ARG A 123 -14.76 2.67 8.20
N CYS A 124 -14.09 1.93 7.33
CA CYS A 124 -14.77 1.04 6.43
C CYS A 124 -15.19 -0.23 7.18
N LYS A 125 -16.17 -0.09 8.09
CA LYS A 125 -17.08 -1.18 8.47
C LYS A 125 -18.03 -1.55 7.30
N VAL A 126 -17.69 -1.15 6.07
CA VAL A 126 -18.56 -1.18 4.88
C VAL A 126 -17.87 -1.82 3.66
N CYS A 127 -16.56 -2.08 3.74
CA CYS A 127 -15.92 -2.90 2.71
C CYS A 127 -16.35 -4.33 2.99
N VAL A 128 -17.19 -4.88 2.14
CA VAL A 128 -17.71 -6.25 2.25
C VAL A 128 -16.57 -7.25 2.50
N ASP A 129 -15.41 -7.01 1.90
CA ASP A 129 -14.22 -7.85 2.01
C ASP A 129 -13.46 -7.74 3.36
N ILE A 130 -13.70 -6.69 4.16
CA ILE A 130 -13.07 -6.45 5.47
C ILE A 130 -14.08 -6.62 6.61
N ALA A 131 -15.33 -6.23 6.38
CA ALA A 131 -16.37 -6.20 7.40
C ALA A 131 -16.55 -7.57 8.05
N GLY A 132 -16.51 -7.60 9.38
CA GLY A 132 -16.66 -8.84 10.16
C GLY A 132 -15.37 -9.65 10.30
N ASN A 133 -14.26 -9.21 9.69
CA ASN A 133 -12.93 -9.76 9.93
C ASN A 133 -12.14 -8.84 10.85
N ILE A 134 -12.10 -9.18 12.13
CA ILE A 134 -11.46 -8.36 13.19
C ILE A 134 -9.98 -8.09 12.89
N ASP A 135 -9.25 -9.07 12.35
CA ASP A 135 -7.83 -8.91 12.05
C ASP A 135 -7.58 -7.89 10.95
N PHE A 136 -8.41 -7.91 9.89
CA PHE A 136 -8.33 -6.92 8.81
C PHE A 136 -8.86 -5.55 9.22
N GLU A 137 -9.90 -5.48 10.04
CA GLU A 137 -10.35 -4.22 10.64
C GLU A 137 -9.21 -3.57 11.45
N ASN A 138 -8.57 -4.33 12.33
CA ASN A 138 -7.43 -3.86 13.12
C ASN A 138 -6.23 -3.47 12.25
N MET A 139 -5.97 -4.20 11.16
CA MET A 139 -4.92 -3.86 10.19
C MET A 139 -5.22 -2.50 9.54
N MET A 140 -6.45 -2.28 9.10
CA MET A 140 -6.85 -1.00 8.51
C MET A 140 -6.77 0.15 9.51
N ASP A 141 -7.12 -0.06 10.78
CA ASP A 141 -6.95 0.91 11.85
C ASP A 141 -5.48 1.34 12.00
N ARG A 142 -4.53 0.39 11.96
CA ARG A 142 -3.09 0.70 11.95
C ARG A 142 -2.67 1.52 10.74
N PHE A 143 -3.25 1.25 9.56
CA PHE A 143 -2.98 2.05 8.37
C PHE A 143 -3.41 3.52 8.54
N VAL A 144 -4.53 3.76 9.22
CA VAL A 144 -4.97 5.13 9.56
C VAL A 144 -3.91 5.86 10.35
N LEU A 145 -3.33 5.20 11.36
CA LEU A 145 -2.30 5.81 12.19
C LEU A 145 -1.04 6.14 11.38
N TYR A 146 -0.69 5.33 10.38
CA TYR A 146 0.38 5.66 9.44
C TYR A 146 0.02 6.87 8.55
N CYS A 147 -1.22 6.95 8.05
CA CYS A 147 -1.71 8.13 7.32
C CYS A 147 -1.57 9.41 8.15
N GLU A 148 -2.06 9.39 9.39
CA GLU A 148 -2.00 10.54 10.29
C GLU A 148 -0.55 10.91 10.61
N SER A 149 0.30 9.92 10.89
CA SER A 149 1.72 10.12 11.13
C SER A 149 2.39 10.78 9.92
N TYR A 150 2.10 10.33 8.70
CA TYR A 150 2.60 10.92 7.47
C TYR A 150 2.16 12.37 7.29
N GLN A 151 0.86 12.65 7.47
CA GLN A 151 0.32 14.01 7.34
C GLN A 151 0.98 14.97 8.36
N ASN A 152 1.25 14.48 9.57
CA ASN A 152 1.90 15.24 10.63
C ASN A 152 3.37 15.59 10.33
N LEU A 153 4.02 14.92 9.38
CA LEU A 153 5.36 15.29 8.91
C LEU A 153 5.36 16.60 8.11
N LYS A 154 4.21 17.00 7.53
CA LYS A 154 4.04 18.25 6.76
C LYS A 154 5.12 18.43 5.68
N LEU A 155 5.38 17.34 4.95
CA LEU A 155 6.37 17.29 3.88
C LEU A 155 5.94 18.15 2.69
N THR A 156 6.89 18.82 2.04
CA THR A 156 6.59 19.54 0.79
C THR A 156 6.38 18.56 -0.36
N LEU A 157 5.97 19.06 -1.53
CA LEU A 157 5.86 18.20 -2.71
C LEU A 157 7.21 17.57 -3.09
N GLU A 158 8.30 18.33 -3.04
CA GLU A 158 9.65 17.86 -3.38
C GLU A 158 10.12 16.75 -2.42
N GLU A 159 9.89 16.93 -1.11
CA GLU A 159 10.24 15.94 -0.11
C GLU A 159 9.42 14.65 -0.26
N ARG A 160 8.14 14.76 -0.61
CA ARG A 160 7.29 13.60 -0.91
C ARG A 160 7.77 12.84 -2.15
N ILE A 161 8.14 13.56 -3.21
CA ILE A 161 8.70 12.95 -4.43
C ILE A 161 10.02 12.24 -4.12
N LEU A 162 10.91 12.86 -3.34
CA LEU A 162 12.15 12.22 -2.91
C LEU A 162 11.90 10.99 -2.05
N MET A 163 10.97 11.06 -1.10
CA MET A 163 10.60 9.92 -0.26
C MET A 163 10.04 8.76 -1.12
N GLY A 164 9.19 9.04 -2.11
CA GLY A 164 8.72 8.03 -3.06
C GLY A 164 9.85 7.45 -3.93
N SER A 165 10.86 8.25 -4.27
CA SER A 165 12.05 7.80 -5.00
C SER A 165 12.95 6.90 -4.11
N ILE A 166 13.08 7.23 -2.83
CA ILE A 166 13.78 6.41 -1.82
C ILE A 166 13.07 5.07 -1.67
N VAL A 167 11.74 5.06 -1.57
CA VAL A 167 10.95 3.82 -1.59
C VAL A 167 11.27 3.02 -2.84
N LEU A 168 11.15 3.58 -4.06
CA LEU A 168 11.49 2.85 -5.29
C LEU A 168 12.89 2.23 -5.24
N MET A 169 13.90 3.03 -4.87
CA MET A 169 15.32 2.66 -4.98
C MET A 169 15.87 1.83 -3.82
N ALA A 170 15.04 1.50 -2.83
CA ALA A 170 15.48 0.76 -1.65
C ALA A 170 16.06 -0.63 -2.02
N PRO A 171 17.36 -0.89 -1.77
CA PRO A 171 18.04 -2.11 -2.22
C PRO A 171 17.83 -3.30 -1.26
N ASP A 172 17.41 -3.04 -0.04
CA ASP A 172 17.25 -3.95 1.10
C ASP A 172 15.94 -4.77 1.04
N ARG A 173 15.61 -5.35 -0.12
CA ARG A 173 14.41 -6.17 -0.31
C ARG A 173 14.73 -7.66 -0.35
N GLU A 174 13.76 -8.52 -0.03
CA GLU A 174 13.89 -10.00 -0.03
C GLU A 174 14.43 -10.57 -1.36
N HIS A 175 14.17 -9.90 -2.48
CA HIS A 175 14.73 -10.20 -3.80
C HIS A 175 15.71 -9.10 -4.26
N GLY A 176 16.54 -8.64 -3.32
CA GLY A 176 17.29 -7.39 -3.38
C GLY A 176 18.15 -7.22 -4.63
N VAL A 177 18.28 -5.97 -5.05
CA VAL A 177 19.17 -5.59 -6.16
C VAL A 177 20.59 -5.43 -5.62
N SER A 178 21.51 -6.31 -6.05
CA SER A 178 22.92 -6.29 -5.65
C SER A 178 23.76 -5.22 -6.38
N SER A 179 23.13 -4.45 -7.27
CA SER A 179 23.76 -3.41 -8.06
C SER A 179 24.31 -2.27 -7.20
N GLU A 180 25.63 -2.08 -7.24
CA GLU A 180 26.31 -0.96 -6.58
C GLU A 180 25.80 0.40 -7.08
N LYS A 181 25.38 0.49 -8.35
CA LYS A 181 24.75 1.69 -8.90
C LYS A 181 23.42 1.99 -8.20
N ALA A 182 22.60 0.98 -7.94
CA ALA A 182 21.31 1.16 -7.26
C ALA A 182 21.51 1.64 -5.82
N LYS A 183 22.47 1.05 -5.09
CA LYS A 183 22.86 1.49 -3.74
C LYS A 183 23.32 2.95 -3.72
N LEU A 184 24.21 3.33 -4.65
CA LEU A 184 24.69 4.71 -4.77
C LEU A 184 23.53 5.69 -5.03
N ILE A 185 22.62 5.37 -5.95
CA ILE A 185 21.45 6.21 -6.22
C ILE A 185 20.57 6.34 -4.97
N TYR A 186 20.32 5.25 -4.26
CA TYR A 186 19.55 5.25 -3.01
C TYR A 186 20.20 6.15 -1.94
N GLU A 187 21.52 6.05 -1.73
CA GLU A 187 22.26 6.90 -0.80
C GLU A 187 22.18 8.38 -1.18
N LEU A 188 22.35 8.70 -2.46
CA LEU A 188 22.25 10.07 -2.97
C LEU A 188 20.85 10.66 -2.73
N LEU A 189 19.79 9.89 -2.97
CA LEU A 189 18.42 10.31 -2.70
C LEU A 189 18.17 10.61 -1.21
N ASN A 190 18.69 9.76 -0.32
CA ASN A 190 18.62 9.99 1.13
C ASN A 190 19.39 11.26 1.53
N ASN A 191 20.59 11.47 0.99
CA ASN A 191 21.36 12.69 1.21
C ASN A 191 20.63 13.94 0.71
N CYS A 192 19.97 13.87 -0.45
CA CYS A 192 19.12 14.95 -0.97
C CYS A 192 17.96 15.27 -0.01
N LEU A 193 17.28 14.26 0.53
CA LEU A 193 16.18 14.47 1.46
C LEU A 193 16.67 15.12 2.77
N ILE A 194 17.78 14.64 3.33
CA ILE A 194 18.42 15.23 4.52
C ILE A 194 18.80 16.69 4.25
N HIS A 195 19.32 16.99 3.05
CA HIS A 195 19.64 18.36 2.65
C HIS A 195 18.41 19.26 2.59
N LEU A 196 17.29 18.79 2.04
CA LEU A 196 16.04 19.56 2.08
C LEU A 196 15.58 19.80 3.52
N PHE A 197 15.68 18.80 4.39
CA PHE A 197 15.31 18.96 5.79
C PHE A 197 16.20 19.96 6.53
N ARG A 198 17.50 20.01 6.24
CA ARG A 198 18.42 21.01 6.82
C ARG A 198 18.00 22.45 6.51
N LYS A 199 17.32 22.68 5.38
CA LYS A 199 16.84 24.01 5.00
C LYS A 199 15.57 24.44 5.74
N ARG A 200 14.80 23.50 6.28
CA ARG A 200 13.46 23.75 6.83
C ARG A 200 13.30 23.46 8.32
N PHE A 201 14.04 22.48 8.85
CA PHE A 201 13.87 21.98 10.20
C PHE A 201 15.11 22.27 11.05
N SER A 202 14.89 22.72 12.29
CA SER A 202 15.97 22.93 13.27
C SER A 202 16.67 21.64 13.67
N LYS A 203 15.98 20.49 13.58
CA LYS A 203 16.50 19.16 13.89
C LYS A 203 16.31 18.20 12.69
N PRO A 204 17.08 18.37 11.61
CA PRO A 204 16.85 17.68 10.34
C PRO A 204 17.03 16.16 10.43
N LEU A 205 18.00 15.69 11.21
CA LEU A 205 18.22 14.25 11.42
C LEU A 205 17.09 13.60 12.21
N GLN A 206 16.44 14.34 13.13
CA GLN A 206 15.26 13.84 13.83
C GLN A 206 14.06 13.73 12.89
N MET A 207 13.89 14.69 11.97
CA MET A 207 12.85 14.58 10.93
C MET A 207 13.11 13.38 10.01
N TYR A 208 14.36 13.21 9.58
CA TYR A 208 14.75 12.04 8.78
C TYR A 208 14.49 10.72 9.51
N ALA A 209 14.82 10.62 10.81
CA ALA A 209 14.53 9.43 11.61
C ALA A 209 13.02 9.13 11.69
N LYS A 210 12.16 10.16 11.78
CA LYS A 210 10.69 9.98 11.72
C LYS A 210 10.23 9.44 10.37
N VAL A 211 10.80 9.93 9.27
CA VAL A 211 10.52 9.43 7.92
C VAL A 211 10.94 7.96 7.80
N VAL A 212 12.15 7.62 8.23
CA VAL A 212 12.63 6.22 8.20
C VAL A 212 11.74 5.32 9.05
N SER A 213 11.37 5.75 10.26
CA SER A 213 10.46 5.01 11.14
C SER A 213 9.10 4.75 10.47
N LEU A 214 8.54 5.74 9.77
CA LEU A 214 7.32 5.58 8.99
C LEU A 214 7.51 4.58 7.84
N LEU A 215 8.62 4.67 7.09
CA LEU A 215 8.93 3.74 5.99
C LEU A 215 9.04 2.29 6.49
N VAL A 216 9.68 2.07 7.63
CA VAL A 216 9.76 0.75 8.28
C VAL A 216 8.35 0.24 8.63
N GLY A 217 7.52 1.07 9.24
CA GLY A 217 6.13 0.70 9.56
C GLY A 217 5.30 0.32 8.32
N ILE A 218 5.49 1.04 7.21
CA ILE A 218 4.83 0.72 5.93
C ILE A 218 5.27 -0.64 5.41
N ARG A 219 6.55 -1.03 5.58
CA ARG A 219 7.03 -2.35 5.16
C ARG A 219 6.35 -3.47 5.95
N THR A 220 6.22 -3.32 7.27
CA THR A 220 5.47 -4.26 8.11
C THR A 220 4.02 -4.37 7.64
N PHE A 221 3.36 -3.22 7.40
CA PHE A 221 2.00 -3.21 6.88
C PHE A 221 1.89 -3.85 5.48
N ASN A 222 2.86 -3.65 4.60
CA ASN A 222 2.89 -4.24 3.27
C ASN A 222 2.89 -5.79 3.34
N PHE A 223 3.65 -6.35 4.28
CA PHE A 223 3.66 -7.80 4.52
C PHE A 223 2.29 -8.32 4.99
N GLU A 224 1.67 -7.65 5.98
CA GLU A 224 0.33 -8.02 6.48
C GLU A 224 -0.74 -7.89 5.38
N SER A 225 -0.74 -6.77 4.65
CA SER A 225 -1.70 -6.52 3.58
C SER A 225 -1.53 -7.47 2.39
N SER A 226 -0.30 -7.93 2.11
CA SER A 226 -0.07 -8.97 1.10
C SER A 226 -0.74 -10.30 1.49
N LYS A 227 -0.71 -10.68 2.78
CA LYS A 227 -1.45 -11.85 3.28
C LYS A 227 -2.96 -11.66 3.13
N PHE A 228 -3.47 -10.48 3.44
CA PHE A 228 -4.89 -10.17 3.22
C PHE A 228 -5.28 -10.30 1.75
N ILE A 229 -4.53 -9.67 0.84
CA ILE A 229 -4.79 -9.72 -0.60
C ILE A 229 -4.78 -11.17 -1.12
N ARG A 230 -3.85 -12.02 -0.65
CA ARG A 230 -3.85 -13.46 -0.95
C ARG A 230 -5.14 -14.15 -0.49
N SER A 231 -5.62 -13.84 0.72
CA SER A 231 -6.85 -14.42 1.28
C SER A 231 -8.11 -14.09 0.47
N LEU A 232 -8.10 -12.99 -0.29
CA LEU A 232 -9.23 -12.57 -1.12
C LEU A 232 -9.39 -13.42 -2.40
N ARG A 233 -8.37 -14.22 -2.76
CA ARG A 233 -8.40 -15.15 -3.90
C ARG A 233 -8.70 -14.47 -5.24
N PHE A 234 -8.01 -13.36 -5.52
CA PHE A 234 -8.06 -12.67 -6.81
C PHE A 234 -7.71 -13.56 -8.00
N ASP A 235 -6.90 -14.60 -7.78
CA ASP A 235 -6.59 -15.65 -8.76
C ASP A 235 -7.84 -16.38 -9.26
N LYS A 236 -8.84 -16.52 -8.40
CA LYS A 236 -10.08 -17.27 -8.65
C LYS A 236 -11.24 -16.36 -9.03
N TYR A 237 -11.40 -15.25 -8.32
CA TYR A 237 -12.55 -14.37 -8.43
C TYR A 237 -12.31 -13.16 -9.35
N SER A 238 -11.25 -13.18 -10.17
CA SER A 238 -10.98 -12.13 -11.14
C SER A 238 -10.10 -12.59 -12.31
N SER A 239 -10.01 -11.76 -13.33
CA SER A 239 -9.17 -11.95 -14.51
C SER A 239 -7.73 -11.43 -14.34
N ALA A 240 -7.30 -11.08 -13.12
CA ALA A 240 -5.99 -10.46 -12.85
C ALA A 240 -4.83 -11.20 -13.52
N LEU A 241 -4.81 -12.53 -13.43
CA LEU A 241 -3.74 -13.38 -13.95
C LEU A 241 -3.75 -13.56 -15.47
N ASN A 242 -4.84 -13.16 -16.14
CA ASN A 242 -4.92 -13.15 -17.60
C ASN A 242 -4.22 -11.93 -18.20
N ASN A 243 -4.02 -10.88 -17.41
CA ASN A 243 -3.29 -9.68 -17.82
C ASN A 243 -1.78 -9.88 -17.57
N PRO A 244 -0.92 -9.87 -18.61
CA PRO A 244 0.51 -10.13 -18.44
C PRO A 244 1.21 -9.16 -17.49
N LEU A 245 0.81 -7.88 -17.48
CA LEU A 245 1.41 -6.87 -16.60
C LEU A 245 1.02 -7.11 -15.14
N LEU A 246 -0.26 -7.37 -14.87
CA LEU A 246 -0.73 -7.67 -13.53
C LEU A 246 -0.16 -9.00 -13.04
N ARG A 247 -0.07 -10.02 -13.89
CA ARG A 247 0.54 -11.30 -13.55
C ARG A 247 2.01 -11.13 -13.17
N GLU A 248 2.79 -10.39 -13.95
CA GLU A 248 4.20 -10.15 -13.68
C GLU A 248 4.40 -9.40 -12.37
N MET A 249 3.67 -8.29 -12.20
CA MET A 249 3.80 -7.46 -11.01
C MET A 249 3.24 -8.20 -9.79
N LEU A 250 1.95 -8.55 -9.81
CA LEU A 250 1.26 -9.22 -8.70
C LEU A 250 1.79 -10.63 -8.41
N GLY A 251 2.63 -11.21 -9.28
CA GLY A 251 3.30 -12.46 -8.99
C GLY A 251 4.09 -12.41 -7.68
N GLY A 252 4.69 -11.27 -7.36
CA GLY A 252 5.35 -11.07 -6.07
C GLY A 252 4.42 -11.13 -4.85
N ILE A 253 3.10 -11.00 -5.02
CA ILE A 253 2.13 -11.14 -3.92
C ILE A 253 1.55 -12.55 -3.88
N TYR A 254 1.30 -13.16 -5.04
CA TYR A 254 0.55 -14.41 -5.14
C TYR A 254 1.41 -15.67 -5.28
N PHE A 255 2.62 -15.54 -5.80
CA PHE A 255 3.49 -16.67 -6.16
C PHE A 255 4.83 -16.67 -5.45
N ASP A 256 5.28 -15.54 -4.91
CA ASP A 256 6.50 -15.47 -4.11
C ASP A 256 6.16 -15.81 -2.64
N ASP A 257 6.87 -16.77 -2.07
CA ASP A 257 6.76 -17.12 -0.65
C ASP A 257 7.44 -16.03 0.19
N PHE A 258 6.65 -15.19 0.86
CA PHE A 258 7.18 -14.28 1.87
C PHE A 258 7.40 -15.06 3.16
N GLU A 259 8.61 -15.57 3.38
CA GLU A 259 9.04 -15.92 4.72
C GLU A 259 9.08 -14.63 5.55
N ALA A 260 8.59 -14.65 6.80
CA ALA A 260 8.75 -13.48 7.65
C ALA A 260 10.24 -13.21 7.81
N PRO A 261 10.71 -11.95 7.87
CA PRO A 261 12.10 -11.69 8.22
C PRO A 261 12.35 -12.37 9.56
N ASP A 262 13.30 -13.31 9.57
CA ASP A 262 13.71 -14.01 10.77
C ASP A 262 13.96 -12.97 11.85
N THR A 263 13.07 -12.90 12.84
CA THR A 263 13.44 -12.31 14.11
C THR A 263 14.50 -13.24 14.66
N GLU A 264 15.77 -12.92 14.40
CA GLU A 264 16.88 -13.39 15.20
C GLU A 264 16.58 -12.99 16.65
N VAL A 265 15.85 -13.84 17.35
CA VAL A 265 15.83 -13.86 18.79
C VAL A 265 17.24 -14.27 19.16
N HIS A 266 18.11 -13.27 19.34
CA HIS A 266 19.33 -13.47 20.11
C HIS A 266 18.90 -13.99 21.48
N ASN A 267 18.98 -15.31 21.62
CA ASN A 267 19.00 -16.01 22.89
C ASN A 267 20.25 -15.50 23.61
N TYR A 268 20.11 -14.39 24.34
CA TYR A 268 21.08 -14.06 25.37
C TYR A 268 20.89 -15.10 26.47
N ASP A 269 21.84 -16.02 26.51
CA ASP A 269 22.06 -16.99 27.56
C ASP A 269 21.78 -16.39 28.94
N MET A 270 20.67 -16.78 29.57
CA MET A 270 20.59 -16.81 31.02
C MET A 270 21.39 -18.01 31.50
N CYS A 271 22.69 -17.79 31.68
CA CYS A 271 23.50 -18.68 32.48
C CYS A 271 24.34 -17.87 33.49
N ALA A 272 24.21 -18.28 34.75
CA ALA A 272 25.05 -17.97 35.90
C ALA A 272 24.90 -16.58 36.56
N ILE A 273 23.97 -16.50 37.53
CA ILE A 273 24.31 -15.93 38.84
C ILE A 273 23.89 -16.97 39.89
N ASN A 274 24.81 -17.88 40.21
CA ASN A 274 24.84 -18.60 41.47
C ASN A 274 25.75 -17.82 42.42
N ASN A 275 25.27 -17.64 43.66
CA ASN A 275 26.03 -17.55 44.90
C ASN A 275 27.29 -16.67 44.93
N LEU A 276 27.15 -15.48 45.53
CA LEU A 276 27.93 -14.99 46.68
C LEU A 276 27.34 -13.65 47.18
#